data_AF-A0A1R4J4K9-F1
#
_entry.id   AF-A0A1R4J4K9-F1
#
_cell.length_a   1.000
_cell.length_b   1.000
_cell.length_c   1.000
_cell.angle_alpha   90.00
_cell.angle_beta   90.00
_cell.angle_gamma   90.00
#
_symmetry.space_group_name_H-M   'P 1'
#
loop_
_entity.id
_entity.type
_entity.pdbx_description
1 polymer ?
#
loop_
_entity_poly.entity_id
_entity_poly.type
_entity_poly.pdbx_seq_one_letter_code
_entity_poly.pdbx_strand_id
1 'polypeptide(L)'
;MFVQVHAPNKMKGGDNKGSSSNLVNYLEKENEGKDDHHQQQFFNHSEDKITADQAQSLIDGNNKNIGKDEAKYYMLSINPSHKEQQHLIERITGKKVESINELTHTEKERVFVEVKRYSNEVMGEYARNFGRENVSSEKDLVYVSKIEENRTYKHFAPEVKHNSKIRIEQSKLRLLKENVSMGEARKIDSKIKELEAQLKRTSSGKEIGKGTPKEGLNLHVHVVVSRNNVLQNTKLSPLSKSRGGEQMFNGKMVRQGFNHERFKERSANRFYSMYNYKPNERERYVPKSKRGNSSLMLNSIKGHLDVTRNVKGSVKGLASELATSNMLSNERLVVTNTIQAVKNITMVVTNPKSAVVSIAKQIVSKLLTNARNI
;
A
#
# COMPACT_ATOMS: atom_id res chain seq x y z
N MET A 1 8.62 -2.84 -7.49
CA MET A 1 7.66 -3.92 -7.80
C MET A 1 6.97 -4.50 -6.57
N PHE A 2 5.71 -4.93 -6.70
CA PHE A 2 4.98 -5.61 -5.63
C PHE A 2 4.22 -6.84 -6.14
N VAL A 3 4.68 -8.04 -5.75
CA VAL A 3 3.92 -9.29 -5.89
C VAL A 3 3.35 -9.73 -4.55
N GLN A 4 2.12 -10.23 -4.54
CA GLN A 4 1.44 -10.65 -3.32
C GLN A 4 0.56 -11.87 -3.58
N VAL A 5 0.68 -12.88 -2.72
CA VAL A 5 -0.30 -13.96 -2.58
C VAL A 5 -1.37 -13.49 -1.60
N HIS A 6 -2.63 -13.59 -1.99
CA HIS A 6 -3.76 -13.13 -1.18
C HIS A 6 -4.24 -14.24 -0.25
N ALA A 7 -4.60 -13.88 0.98
CA ALA A 7 -5.27 -14.80 1.88
C ALA A 7 -6.72 -15.00 1.43
N PRO A 8 -7.31 -16.21 1.54
CA PRO A 8 -8.65 -16.51 1.01
C PRO A 8 -9.73 -15.56 1.55
N ASN A 9 -9.70 -15.29 2.85
CA ASN A 9 -10.62 -14.35 3.52
C ASN A 9 -10.46 -12.88 3.10
N LYS A 10 -9.47 -12.56 2.27
CA LYS A 10 -9.21 -11.22 1.73
C LYS A 10 -9.33 -11.18 0.20
N MET A 11 -9.66 -12.30 -0.44
CA MET A 11 -9.88 -12.34 -1.89
C MET A 11 -11.22 -11.68 -2.22
N LYS A 12 -11.25 -11.01 -3.38
CA LYS A 12 -12.50 -10.56 -3.97
C LYS A 12 -13.03 -11.71 -4.82
N GLY A 13 -14.28 -12.12 -4.63
CA GLY A 13 -14.81 -13.35 -5.24
C GLY A 13 -15.03 -14.51 -4.26
N GLY A 14 -14.90 -14.29 -2.94
CA GLY A 14 -15.31 -15.27 -1.93
C GLY A 14 -14.17 -16.14 -1.39
N ASP A 15 -14.49 -17.38 -0.99
CA ASP A 15 -13.53 -18.35 -0.48
C ASP A 15 -12.72 -19.01 -1.61
N ASN A 16 -11.90 -20.00 -1.25
CA ASN A 16 -11.12 -20.79 -2.20
C ASN A 16 -11.26 -22.30 -2.01
N LYS A 17 -12.35 -22.73 -1.37
CA LYS A 17 -12.66 -24.15 -1.12
C LYS A 17 -13.68 -24.69 -2.12
N GLY A 18 -14.44 -23.80 -2.75
CA GLY A 18 -15.42 -24.12 -3.80
C GLY A 18 -14.86 -24.01 -5.22
N SER A 19 -15.78 -23.75 -6.16
CA SER A 19 -15.47 -23.39 -7.54
C SER A 19 -14.80 -22.01 -7.60
N SER A 20 -13.93 -21.82 -8.59
CA SER A 20 -13.29 -20.54 -8.91
C SER A 20 -14.19 -19.54 -9.64
N SER A 21 -15.41 -19.95 -10.04
CA SER A 21 -16.41 -19.15 -10.76
C SER A 21 -16.58 -17.72 -10.23
N ASN A 22 -16.82 -17.55 -8.93
CA ASN A 22 -16.99 -16.23 -8.33
C ASN A 22 -15.77 -15.32 -8.50
N LEU A 23 -14.56 -15.88 -8.42
CA LEU A 23 -13.32 -15.13 -8.61
C LEU A 23 -13.08 -14.84 -10.10
N VAL A 24 -13.30 -15.82 -10.97
CA VAL A 24 -13.18 -15.65 -12.43
C VAL A 24 -14.15 -14.56 -12.92
N ASN A 25 -15.42 -14.62 -12.54
CA ASN A 25 -16.43 -13.62 -12.87
C ASN A 25 -16.05 -12.24 -12.31
N TYR A 26 -15.48 -12.17 -11.10
CA TYR A 26 -15.01 -10.91 -10.54
C TYR A 26 -13.88 -10.25 -11.38
N LEU A 27 -13.06 -11.05 -12.05
CA LEU A 27 -11.97 -10.56 -12.90
C LEU A 27 -12.44 -10.14 -14.30
N GLU A 28 -13.68 -10.46 -14.70
CA GLU A 28 -14.29 -10.00 -15.94
C GLU A 28 -14.82 -8.56 -15.87
N LYS A 29 -14.83 -7.93 -14.69
CA LYS A 29 -15.38 -6.58 -14.48
C LYS A 29 -14.85 -5.49 -15.42
N GLU A 30 -13.63 -5.63 -15.95
CA GLU A 30 -13.06 -4.65 -16.89
C GLU A 30 -13.44 -4.91 -18.35
N ASN A 31 -14.07 -6.06 -18.64
CA ASN A 31 -14.63 -6.40 -19.95
C ASN A 31 -16.10 -5.97 -20.08
N GLU A 32 -16.79 -5.68 -18.97
CA GLU A 32 -18.18 -5.22 -18.97
C GLU A 32 -18.34 -3.98 -19.86
N GLY A 33 -19.23 -4.07 -20.86
CA GLY A 33 -19.53 -2.98 -21.80
C GLY A 33 -18.49 -2.76 -22.91
N LYS A 34 -17.50 -3.65 -23.05
CA LYS A 34 -16.54 -3.63 -24.17
C LYS A 34 -16.91 -4.65 -25.24
N ASP A 35 -16.67 -4.30 -26.49
CA ASP A 35 -16.74 -5.27 -27.59
C ASP A 35 -15.59 -6.31 -27.51
N ASP A 36 -15.74 -7.40 -28.26
CA ASP A 36 -14.82 -8.53 -28.26
C ASP A 36 -13.37 -8.16 -28.65
N HIS A 37 -13.17 -7.09 -29.41
CA HIS A 37 -11.83 -6.62 -29.80
C HIS A 37 -11.13 -5.85 -28.68
N HIS A 38 -11.88 -5.25 -27.76
CA HIS A 38 -11.36 -4.47 -26.63
C HIS A 38 -11.34 -5.24 -25.31
N GLN A 39 -11.98 -6.40 -25.26
CA GLN A 39 -11.92 -7.29 -24.11
C GLN A 39 -10.52 -7.87 -23.94
N GLN A 40 -10.02 -7.84 -22.71
CA GLN A 40 -8.83 -8.60 -22.34
C GLN A 40 -9.27 -10.04 -22.05
N GLN A 41 -8.57 -11.05 -22.55
CA GLN A 41 -8.85 -12.45 -22.20
C GLN A 41 -7.89 -12.92 -21.10
N PHE A 42 -8.21 -14.06 -20.48
CA PHE A 42 -7.24 -14.71 -19.61
C PHE A 42 -6.08 -15.27 -20.44
N PHE A 43 -4.93 -15.48 -19.80
CA PHE A 43 -3.74 -16.07 -20.40
C PHE A 43 -2.95 -16.91 -19.39
N ASN A 44 -2.06 -17.75 -19.88
CA ASN A 44 -1.07 -18.47 -19.06
C ASN A 44 0.24 -18.63 -19.85
N HIS A 45 1.03 -19.66 -19.55
CA HIS A 45 2.31 -19.90 -20.23
C HIS A 45 2.16 -20.51 -21.64
N SER A 46 1.02 -21.12 -21.95
CA SER A 46 0.77 -21.84 -23.21
C SER A 46 -0.22 -21.12 -24.12
N GLU A 47 -1.17 -20.37 -23.55
CA GLU A 47 -2.27 -19.74 -24.27
C GLU A 47 -2.43 -18.28 -23.87
N ASP A 48 -2.61 -17.41 -24.88
CA ASP A 48 -2.77 -15.97 -24.69
C ASP A 48 -4.24 -15.50 -24.65
N LYS A 49 -5.16 -16.42 -24.93
CA LYS A 49 -6.59 -16.20 -25.15
C LYS A 49 -7.42 -17.33 -24.55
N ILE A 50 -7.74 -17.19 -23.27
CA ILE A 50 -8.55 -18.14 -22.50
C ILE A 50 -9.84 -17.43 -22.08
N THR A 51 -11.00 -17.99 -22.38
CA THR A 51 -12.31 -17.45 -21.96
C THR A 51 -12.53 -17.64 -20.46
N ALA A 52 -13.50 -16.93 -19.88
CA ALA A 52 -13.86 -17.12 -18.47
C ALA A 52 -14.25 -18.58 -18.16
N ASP A 53 -15.05 -19.22 -19.02
CA ASP A 53 -15.49 -20.61 -18.84
C ASP A 53 -14.33 -21.60 -18.92
N GLN A 54 -13.41 -21.39 -19.87
CA GLN A 54 -12.18 -22.20 -19.97
C GLN A 54 -11.30 -21.99 -18.74
N ALA A 55 -11.14 -20.74 -18.28
CA ALA A 55 -10.35 -20.41 -17.11
C ALA A 55 -10.90 -21.07 -15.84
N GLN A 56 -12.22 -21.03 -15.64
CA GLN A 56 -12.88 -21.72 -14.54
C GLN A 56 -12.67 -23.23 -14.64
N SER A 57 -12.90 -23.82 -15.82
CA SER A 57 -12.78 -25.27 -16.04
C SER A 57 -11.35 -25.78 -15.78
N LEU A 58 -10.34 -25.03 -16.21
CA LEU A 58 -8.93 -25.35 -15.98
C LEU A 58 -8.60 -25.41 -14.48
N ILE A 59 -9.03 -24.39 -13.72
CA ILE A 59 -8.73 -24.31 -12.29
C ILE A 59 -9.55 -25.34 -11.50
N ASP A 60 -10.85 -25.45 -11.77
CA ASP A 60 -11.75 -26.32 -11.03
C ASP A 60 -11.49 -27.80 -11.31
N GLY A 61 -11.02 -28.14 -12.51
CA GLY A 61 -10.65 -29.51 -12.91
C GLY A 61 -9.35 -30.02 -12.28
N ASN A 62 -8.56 -29.16 -11.65
CA ASN A 62 -7.24 -29.52 -11.10
C ASN A 62 -7.28 -29.73 -9.58
N ASN A 63 -8.21 -30.55 -9.08
CA ASN A 63 -8.50 -30.70 -7.64
C ASN A 63 -8.43 -32.14 -7.08
N LYS A 64 -7.81 -33.08 -7.81
CA LYS A 64 -7.67 -34.49 -7.39
C LYS A 64 -7.06 -34.57 -5.99
N ASN A 65 -7.66 -35.41 -5.14
CA ASN A 65 -7.23 -35.66 -3.76
C ASN A 65 -7.18 -34.40 -2.86
N ILE A 66 -7.99 -33.38 -3.15
CA ILE A 66 -8.20 -32.21 -2.28
C ILE A 66 -9.54 -32.37 -1.53
N GLY A 67 -9.51 -32.25 -0.20
CA GLY A 67 -10.72 -32.36 0.62
C GLY A 67 -11.72 -31.21 0.39
N LYS A 68 -12.98 -31.40 0.78
CA LYS A 68 -14.05 -30.39 0.60
C LYS A 68 -13.76 -29.07 1.32
N ASP A 69 -13.16 -29.13 2.50
CA ASP A 69 -12.84 -27.96 3.33
C ASP A 69 -11.44 -27.39 3.08
N GLU A 70 -10.70 -27.99 2.14
CA GLU A 70 -9.36 -27.59 1.79
C GLU A 70 -9.36 -26.52 0.70
N ALA A 71 -8.36 -25.63 0.75
CA ALA A 71 -8.12 -24.71 -0.36
C ALA A 71 -7.86 -25.48 -1.66
N LYS A 72 -8.54 -25.09 -2.75
CA LYS A 72 -8.40 -25.64 -4.11
C LYS A 72 -7.55 -24.76 -5.02
N TYR A 73 -7.61 -23.45 -4.83
CA TYR A 73 -6.82 -22.48 -5.60
C TYR A 73 -6.37 -21.30 -4.74
N TYR A 74 -5.49 -20.47 -5.27
CA TYR A 74 -5.02 -19.24 -4.65
C TYR A 74 -5.02 -18.09 -5.67
N MET A 75 -5.29 -16.88 -5.19
CA MET A 75 -5.13 -15.66 -5.97
C MET A 75 -3.79 -14.98 -5.62
N LEU A 76 -3.10 -14.51 -6.64
CA LEU A 76 -1.95 -13.63 -6.49
C LEU A 76 -2.09 -12.41 -7.41
N SER A 77 -1.37 -11.34 -7.08
CA SER A 77 -1.35 -10.12 -7.88
C SER A 77 0.08 -9.68 -8.16
N ILE A 78 0.34 -9.30 -9.41
CA ILE A 78 1.60 -8.75 -9.88
C ILE A 78 1.36 -7.27 -10.15
N ASN A 79 2.07 -6.41 -9.42
CA ASN A 79 1.87 -4.98 -9.43
C ASN A 79 3.21 -4.28 -9.70
N PRO A 80 3.57 -4.08 -10.97
CA PRO A 80 4.68 -3.21 -11.33
C PRO A 80 4.43 -1.79 -10.77
N SER A 81 5.50 -1.14 -10.29
CA SER A 81 5.45 0.24 -9.83
C SER A 81 5.15 1.19 -11.01
N HIS A 82 4.77 2.43 -10.71
CA HIS A 82 4.59 3.43 -11.76
C HIS A 82 5.83 3.56 -12.65
N LYS A 83 7.01 3.64 -12.04
CA LYS A 83 8.28 3.77 -12.76
C LYS A 83 8.65 2.52 -13.57
N GLU A 84 8.33 1.34 -13.05
CA GLU A 84 8.51 0.09 -13.80
C GLU A 84 7.60 0.05 -15.03
N GLN A 85 6.35 0.51 -14.90
CA GLN A 85 5.42 0.63 -16.03
C GLN A 85 5.91 1.66 -17.05
N GLN A 86 6.33 2.85 -16.61
CA GLN A 86 6.89 3.89 -17.50
C GLN A 86 8.11 3.35 -18.27
N HIS A 87 9.05 2.71 -17.58
CA HIS A 87 10.25 2.15 -18.19
C HIS A 87 9.92 1.06 -19.22
N LEU A 88 8.98 0.16 -18.89
CA LEU A 88 8.54 -0.87 -19.82
C LEU A 88 7.91 -0.25 -21.07
N ILE A 89 6.97 0.68 -20.89
CA ILE A 89 6.28 1.34 -22.00
C ILE A 89 7.27 2.11 -22.88
N GLU A 90 8.15 2.91 -22.28
CA GLU A 90 9.17 3.67 -23.01
C GLU A 90 10.09 2.73 -23.81
N ARG A 91 10.52 1.61 -23.22
CA ARG A 91 11.36 0.63 -23.91
C ARG A 91 10.66 -0.03 -25.11
N ILE A 92 9.36 -0.29 -25.02
CA ILE A 92 8.60 -1.00 -26.06
C ILE A 92 8.09 -0.07 -27.15
N THR A 93 7.75 1.17 -26.79
CA THR A 93 7.06 2.11 -27.68
C THR A 93 7.93 3.30 -28.08
N GLY A 94 9.01 3.57 -27.35
CA GLY A 94 9.80 4.80 -27.48
C GLY A 94 9.14 6.03 -26.85
N LYS A 95 7.97 5.89 -26.22
CA LYS A 95 7.18 7.00 -25.68
C LYS A 95 7.20 7.03 -24.15
N LYS A 96 7.35 8.22 -23.60
CA LYS A 96 7.03 8.50 -22.19
C LYS A 96 5.59 8.95 -22.13
N VAL A 97 4.79 8.22 -21.36
CA VAL A 97 3.36 8.49 -21.17
C VAL A 97 3.04 8.53 -19.69
N GLU A 98 2.04 9.30 -19.32
CA GLU A 98 1.49 9.34 -17.96
C GLU A 98 0.28 8.41 -17.84
N SER A 99 -0.40 8.12 -18.95
CA SER A 99 -1.54 7.21 -19.03
C SER A 99 -1.40 6.21 -20.17
N ILE A 100 -1.94 4.99 -19.97
CA ILE A 100 -1.94 3.97 -21.03
C ILE A 100 -2.85 4.34 -22.21
N ASN A 101 -3.81 5.23 -21.99
CA ASN A 101 -4.73 5.71 -23.03
C ASN A 101 -4.03 6.62 -24.06
N GLU A 102 -2.80 7.06 -23.79
CA GLU A 102 -1.97 7.81 -24.75
C GLU A 102 -1.32 6.90 -25.81
N LEU A 103 -1.36 5.58 -25.61
CA LEU A 103 -0.83 4.61 -26.56
C LEU A 103 -1.87 4.26 -27.62
N THR A 104 -1.40 4.06 -28.86
CA THR A 104 -2.21 3.42 -29.90
C THR A 104 -2.53 1.97 -29.51
N HIS A 105 -3.54 1.37 -30.14
CA HIS A 105 -3.92 -0.02 -29.91
C HIS A 105 -2.72 -0.98 -30.09
N THR A 106 -2.01 -0.87 -31.21
CA THR A 106 -0.83 -1.71 -31.52
C THR A 106 0.32 -1.51 -30.52
N GLU A 107 0.54 -0.29 -30.02
CA GLU A 107 1.54 -0.04 -28.96
C GLU A 107 1.14 -0.71 -27.65
N LYS A 108 -0.13 -0.58 -27.29
CA LYS A 108 -0.69 -1.17 -26.08
C LYS A 108 -0.63 -2.69 -26.11
N GLU A 109 -0.94 -3.33 -27.24
CA GLU A 109 -0.80 -4.77 -27.44
C GLU A 109 0.65 -5.24 -27.26
N ARG A 110 1.63 -4.53 -27.83
CA ARG A 110 3.06 -4.85 -27.63
C ARG A 110 3.48 -4.76 -26.16
N VAL A 111 2.97 -3.76 -25.43
CA VAL A 111 3.19 -3.66 -23.98
C VAL A 111 2.55 -4.84 -23.25
N PHE A 112 1.34 -5.25 -23.63
CA PHE A 112 0.64 -6.38 -23.02
C PHE A 112 1.36 -7.70 -23.24
N VAL A 113 1.94 -7.94 -24.42
CA VAL A 113 2.78 -9.12 -24.67
C VAL A 113 3.91 -9.23 -23.64
N GLU A 114 4.60 -8.13 -23.35
CA GLU A 114 5.69 -8.13 -22.36
C GLU A 114 5.18 -8.23 -20.91
N VAL A 115 4.01 -7.67 -20.61
CA VAL A 115 3.36 -7.87 -19.30
C VAL A 115 2.97 -9.34 -19.10
N LYS A 116 2.45 -10.02 -20.12
CA LYS A 116 2.15 -11.46 -20.07
C LYS A 116 3.43 -12.29 -19.89
N ARG A 117 4.46 -12.01 -20.69
CA ARG A 117 5.78 -12.65 -20.59
C ARG A 117 6.37 -12.52 -19.20
N TYR A 118 6.38 -11.30 -18.66
CA TYR A 118 6.85 -11.06 -17.29
C TYR A 118 6.03 -11.81 -16.24
N SER A 119 4.71 -11.88 -16.42
CA SER A 119 3.83 -12.61 -15.51
C SER A 119 4.11 -14.12 -15.49
N ASN A 120 4.40 -14.70 -16.65
CA ASN A 120 4.81 -16.11 -16.77
C ASN A 120 6.15 -16.37 -16.06
N GLU A 121 7.12 -15.47 -16.21
CA GLU A 121 8.40 -15.55 -15.49
C GLU A 121 8.23 -15.45 -13.96
N VAL A 122 7.30 -14.61 -13.49
CA VAL A 122 6.92 -14.57 -12.07
C VAL A 122 6.32 -15.90 -11.62
N MET A 123 5.50 -16.55 -12.45
CA MET A 123 4.95 -17.86 -12.12
C MET A 123 6.02 -18.97 -12.13
N GLY A 124 7.08 -18.82 -12.94
CA GLY A 124 8.27 -19.65 -12.83
C GLY A 124 8.98 -19.47 -11.48
N GLU A 125 9.12 -18.22 -11.01
CA GLU A 125 9.67 -17.96 -9.66
C GLU A 125 8.74 -18.48 -8.55
N TYR A 126 7.43 -18.46 -8.76
CA TYR A 126 6.44 -19.04 -7.84
C TYR A 126 6.63 -20.55 -7.71
N ALA A 127 6.75 -21.27 -8.84
CA ALA A 127 7.04 -22.72 -8.87
C ALA A 127 8.34 -23.06 -8.13
N ARG A 128 9.46 -22.41 -8.52
CA ARG A 128 10.78 -22.64 -7.91
C ARG A 128 10.84 -22.34 -6.41
N ASN A 129 9.94 -21.51 -5.90
CA ASN A 129 9.94 -21.12 -4.49
C ASN A 129 9.47 -22.25 -3.55
N PHE A 130 8.75 -23.25 -4.07
CA PHE A 130 8.38 -24.44 -3.30
C PHE A 130 9.54 -25.44 -3.17
N GLY A 131 10.49 -25.43 -4.11
CA GLY A 131 11.63 -26.33 -4.10
C GLY A 131 11.26 -27.81 -4.19
N ARG A 132 10.27 -28.14 -5.04
CA ARG A 132 9.88 -29.52 -5.32
C ARG A 132 10.55 -29.98 -6.61
N GLU A 133 11.02 -31.22 -6.67
CA GLU A 133 11.72 -31.77 -7.84
C GLU A 133 10.87 -31.72 -9.12
N ASN A 134 9.57 -31.97 -8.98
CA ASN A 134 8.59 -31.98 -10.07
C ASN A 134 7.84 -30.64 -10.26
N VAL A 135 8.31 -29.56 -9.64
CA VAL A 135 7.74 -28.21 -9.79
C VAL A 135 8.87 -27.19 -9.82
N SER A 136 9.31 -26.86 -11.03
CA SER A 136 10.51 -26.06 -11.31
C SER A 136 10.27 -24.89 -12.27
N SER A 137 9.12 -24.89 -12.95
CA SER A 137 8.73 -23.86 -13.91
C SER A 137 7.24 -23.58 -13.86
N GLU A 138 6.83 -22.51 -14.52
CA GLU A 138 5.44 -22.14 -14.77
C GLU A 138 4.64 -23.25 -15.48
N LYS A 139 5.31 -24.11 -16.26
CA LYS A 139 4.70 -25.25 -16.98
C LYS A 139 4.21 -26.35 -16.04
N ASP A 140 4.77 -26.41 -14.83
CA ASP A 140 4.38 -27.39 -13.82
C ASP A 140 3.13 -26.95 -13.03
N LEU A 141 2.58 -25.76 -13.33
CA LEU A 141 1.45 -25.16 -12.63
C LEU A 141 0.21 -25.12 -13.53
N VAL A 142 -0.97 -25.27 -12.92
CA VAL A 142 -2.24 -24.89 -13.56
C VAL A 142 -2.63 -23.51 -13.05
N TYR A 143 -2.57 -22.51 -13.92
CA TYR A 143 -2.93 -21.14 -13.59
C TYR A 143 -3.52 -20.40 -14.79
N VAL A 144 -4.24 -19.34 -14.49
CA VAL A 144 -4.75 -18.35 -15.45
C VAL A 144 -4.49 -16.95 -14.90
N SER A 145 -4.24 -16.01 -15.79
CA SER A 145 -3.86 -14.64 -15.47
C SER A 145 -4.69 -13.65 -16.28
N LYS A 146 -4.94 -12.47 -15.72
CA LYS A 146 -5.73 -11.40 -16.33
C LYS A 146 -5.02 -10.05 -16.14
N ILE A 147 -4.80 -9.33 -17.23
CA ILE A 147 -4.31 -7.94 -17.18
C ILE A 147 -5.49 -7.03 -16.87
N GLU A 148 -5.29 -6.13 -15.90
CA GLU A 148 -6.21 -5.05 -15.56
C GLU A 148 -5.49 -3.71 -15.69
N GLU A 149 -6.22 -2.72 -16.19
CA GLU A 149 -5.71 -1.38 -16.48
C GLU A 149 -6.13 -0.35 -15.45
N ASN A 150 -7.18 -0.61 -14.68
CA ASN A 150 -7.76 0.37 -13.77
C ASN A 150 -7.62 -0.06 -12.33
N ARG A 151 -7.11 0.85 -11.49
CA ARG A 151 -7.16 0.68 -10.04
C ARG A 151 -8.12 1.68 -9.46
N THR A 152 -8.80 1.28 -8.40
CA THR A 152 -9.70 2.17 -7.65
C THR A 152 -9.22 2.38 -6.22
N TYR A 153 -9.41 3.60 -5.71
CA TYR A 153 -9.15 3.91 -4.31
C TYR A 153 -10.00 3.03 -3.40
N LYS A 154 -9.36 2.36 -2.45
CA LYS A 154 -10.04 1.55 -1.42
C LYS A 154 -10.43 2.44 -0.24
N HIS A 155 -11.39 1.97 0.55
CA HIS A 155 -11.84 2.67 1.77
C HIS A 155 -10.69 2.98 2.75
N PHE A 156 -9.63 2.17 2.73
CA PHE A 156 -8.47 2.35 3.60
C PHE A 156 -7.37 3.26 3.03
N ALA A 157 -7.51 3.76 1.80
CA ALA A 157 -6.52 4.65 1.21
C ALA A 157 -6.39 5.95 2.03
N PRO A 158 -5.18 6.48 2.25
CA PRO A 158 -4.97 7.69 3.05
C PRO A 158 -5.81 8.88 2.59
N GLU A 159 -5.94 9.08 1.29
CA GLU A 159 -6.72 10.15 0.67
C GLU A 159 -8.22 9.99 0.94
N VAL A 160 -8.74 8.78 0.82
CA VAL A 160 -10.15 8.46 1.11
C VAL A 160 -10.44 8.64 2.61
N LYS A 161 -9.52 8.21 3.48
CA LYS A 161 -9.63 8.41 4.92
C LYS A 161 -9.59 9.89 5.30
N HIS A 162 -8.70 10.67 4.67
CA HIS A 162 -8.58 12.12 4.86
C HIS A 162 -9.88 12.82 4.47
N ASN A 163 -10.38 12.58 3.26
CA ASN A 163 -11.62 13.16 2.78
C ASN A 163 -12.84 12.74 3.61
N SER A 164 -12.90 11.48 4.04
CA SER A 164 -13.96 10.98 4.93
C SER A 164 -14.01 11.74 6.26
N LYS A 165 -12.84 12.02 6.86
CA LYS A 165 -12.77 12.85 8.09
C LYS A 165 -13.27 14.27 7.85
N ILE A 166 -12.86 14.88 6.74
CA ILE A 166 -13.33 16.22 6.36
C ILE A 166 -14.85 16.24 6.21
N ARG A 167 -15.43 15.24 5.52
CA ARG A 167 -16.89 15.14 5.32
C ARG A 167 -17.65 15.00 6.63
N ILE A 168 -17.16 14.17 7.55
CA ILE A 168 -17.75 14.02 8.88
C ILE A 168 -17.75 15.36 9.62
N GLU A 169 -16.65 16.11 9.56
CA GLU A 169 -16.55 17.42 10.19
C GLU A 169 -17.49 18.44 9.54
N GLN A 170 -17.54 18.49 8.20
CA GLN A 170 -18.48 19.35 7.49
C GLN A 170 -19.94 19.01 7.83
N SER A 171 -20.30 17.73 7.97
CA SER A 171 -21.65 17.33 8.39
C SER A 171 -21.99 17.80 9.81
N LYS A 172 -21.06 17.67 10.76
CA LYS A 172 -21.25 18.21 12.12
C LYS A 172 -21.45 19.73 12.12
N LEU A 173 -20.65 20.45 11.34
CA LEU A 173 -20.75 21.90 11.21
C LEU A 173 -22.08 22.32 10.58
N ARG A 174 -22.59 21.59 9.57
CA ARG A 174 -23.90 21.85 8.97
C ARG A 174 -25.05 21.68 9.97
N LEU A 175 -25.02 20.62 10.78
CA LEU A 175 -26.01 20.41 11.85
C LEU A 175 -25.96 21.52 12.91
N LEU A 176 -24.74 21.96 13.28
CA LEU A 176 -24.58 23.07 14.22
C LEU A 176 -25.14 24.39 13.63
N LYS A 177 -24.94 24.61 12.33
CA LYS A 177 -25.38 25.83 11.62
C LYS A 177 -26.88 26.07 11.75
N GLU A 178 -27.70 25.01 11.80
CA GLU A 178 -29.16 25.11 11.89
C GLU A 178 -29.66 25.74 13.20
N ASN A 179 -28.82 25.79 14.24
CA ASN A 179 -29.21 26.18 15.61
C ASN A 179 -28.48 27.43 16.13
N VAL A 180 -27.84 28.22 15.27
CA VAL A 180 -27.02 29.37 15.68
C VAL A 180 -27.47 30.69 15.04
N SER A 181 -26.99 31.80 15.60
CA SER A 181 -27.28 33.13 15.06
C SER A 181 -26.71 33.30 13.63
N MET A 182 -27.27 34.24 12.87
CA MET A 182 -26.80 34.55 11.50
C MET A 182 -25.30 34.90 11.43
N GLY A 183 -24.76 35.57 12.45
CA GLY A 183 -23.33 35.90 12.52
C GLY A 183 -22.44 34.67 12.71
N GLU A 184 -22.88 33.71 13.52
CA GLU A 184 -22.18 32.44 13.75
C GLU A 184 -22.31 31.50 12.55
N ALA A 185 -23.48 31.45 11.91
CA ALA A 185 -23.71 30.68 10.69
C ALA A 185 -22.72 31.06 9.57
N ARG A 186 -22.44 32.35 9.38
CA ARG A 186 -21.43 32.84 8.42
C ARG A 186 -20.00 32.36 8.74
N LYS A 187 -19.65 32.29 10.02
CA LYS A 187 -18.35 31.75 10.46
C LYS A 187 -18.26 30.25 10.17
N ILE A 188 -19.35 29.51 10.42
CA ILE A 188 -19.44 28.08 10.10
C ILE A 188 -19.30 27.85 8.60
N ASP A 189 -19.97 28.65 7.75
CA ASP A 189 -19.85 28.56 6.29
C ASP A 189 -18.41 28.77 5.81
N SER A 190 -17.73 29.77 6.38
CA SER A 190 -16.32 30.03 6.08
C SER A 190 -15.45 28.82 6.44
N LYS A 191 -15.72 28.18 7.59
CA LYS A 191 -15.01 26.98 8.03
C LYS A 191 -15.29 25.77 7.14
N ILE A 192 -16.53 25.58 6.70
CA ILE A 192 -16.91 24.53 5.76
C ILE A 192 -16.14 24.71 4.45
N LYS A 193 -16.02 25.95 3.93
CA LYS A 193 -15.27 26.28 2.72
C LYS A 193 -13.76 26.00 2.87
N GLU A 194 -13.16 26.36 4.00
CA GLU A 194 -11.77 26.02 4.31
C GLU A 194 -11.52 24.50 4.33
N LEU A 195 -12.45 23.73 4.90
CA LEU A 195 -12.39 22.27 4.92
C LEU A 195 -12.55 21.69 3.51
N GLU A 196 -13.43 22.26 2.71
CA GLU A 196 -13.68 21.84 1.32
C GLU A 196 -12.45 22.03 0.43
N ALA A 197 -11.68 23.10 0.66
CA ALA A 197 -10.40 23.35 -0.01
C ALA A 197 -9.30 22.34 0.36
N GLN A 198 -9.43 21.65 1.49
CA GLN A 198 -8.46 20.63 1.94
C GLN A 198 -8.74 19.22 1.39
N LEU A 199 -9.87 19.02 0.70
CA LEU A 199 -10.23 17.75 0.10
C LEU A 199 -9.20 17.35 -0.97
N LYS A 200 -8.75 16.11 -0.92
CA LYS A 200 -7.90 15.51 -1.95
C LYS A 200 -8.73 15.24 -3.21
N ARG A 201 -8.24 15.73 -4.33
CA ARG A 201 -8.89 15.64 -5.64
C ARG A 201 -7.92 15.03 -6.65
N THR A 202 -8.52 14.39 -7.65
CA THR A 202 -7.85 13.99 -8.89
C THR A 202 -7.40 15.24 -9.67
N SER A 203 -6.54 15.06 -10.68
CA SER A 203 -6.09 16.14 -11.57
C SER A 203 -7.24 16.85 -12.28
N SER A 204 -8.35 16.14 -12.56
CA SER A 204 -9.58 16.71 -13.13
C SER A 204 -10.46 17.45 -12.10
N GLY A 205 -10.03 17.56 -10.84
CA GLY A 205 -10.77 18.23 -9.77
C GLY A 205 -11.84 17.37 -9.08
N LYS A 206 -12.07 16.13 -9.54
CA LYS A 206 -13.00 15.20 -8.89
C LYS A 206 -12.47 14.76 -7.53
N GLU A 207 -13.31 14.83 -6.50
CA GLU A 207 -12.94 14.40 -5.15
C GLU A 207 -12.62 12.89 -5.10
N ILE A 208 -11.53 12.57 -4.39
CA ILE A 208 -11.10 11.18 -4.22
C ILE A 208 -11.94 10.49 -3.14
N GLY A 209 -12.73 9.51 -3.56
CA GLY A 209 -13.53 8.64 -2.69
C GLY A 209 -13.28 7.15 -2.92
N LYS A 210 -13.92 6.30 -2.11
CA LYS A 210 -13.91 4.84 -2.35
C LYS A 210 -14.47 4.57 -3.74
N GLY A 211 -13.77 3.76 -4.53
CA GLY A 211 -14.19 3.41 -5.89
C GLY A 211 -13.78 4.43 -6.96
N THR A 212 -13.28 5.61 -6.58
CA THR A 212 -12.74 6.56 -7.57
C THR A 212 -11.57 5.91 -8.32
N PRO A 213 -11.54 5.97 -9.66
CA PRO A 213 -10.40 5.51 -10.45
C PRO A 213 -9.12 6.27 -10.05
N LYS A 214 -8.01 5.55 -9.99
CA LYS A 214 -6.69 6.13 -9.85
C LYS A 214 -6.24 6.65 -11.20
N GLU A 215 -5.63 7.82 -11.19
CA GLU A 215 -4.98 8.38 -12.37
C GLU A 215 -3.63 7.70 -12.62
N GLY A 216 -3.10 7.90 -13.83
CA GLY A 216 -1.79 7.44 -14.23
C GLY A 216 -1.73 5.98 -14.68
N LEU A 217 -0.52 5.43 -14.70
CA LEU A 217 -0.28 4.04 -15.08
C LEU A 217 -0.67 3.05 -13.98
N ASN A 218 -1.70 2.25 -14.26
CA ASN A 218 -2.34 1.37 -13.29
C ASN A 218 -2.30 -0.13 -13.66
N LEU A 219 -1.47 -0.50 -14.64
CA LEU A 219 -1.34 -1.89 -15.07
C LEU A 219 -1.01 -2.84 -13.93
N HIS A 220 -1.72 -3.95 -13.91
CA HIS A 220 -1.51 -5.04 -12.99
C HIS A 220 -2.07 -6.33 -13.52
N VAL A 221 -1.60 -7.43 -12.93
CA VAL A 221 -2.05 -8.76 -13.30
C VAL A 221 -2.62 -9.46 -12.08
N HIS A 222 -3.82 -9.99 -12.23
CA HIS A 222 -4.41 -10.95 -11.32
C HIS A 222 -4.11 -12.35 -11.83
N VAL A 223 -3.73 -13.26 -10.94
CA VAL A 223 -3.48 -14.66 -11.29
C VAL A 223 -4.28 -15.54 -10.34
N VAL A 224 -4.94 -16.54 -10.90
CA VAL A 224 -5.59 -17.63 -10.19
C VAL A 224 -4.77 -18.89 -10.47
N VAL A 225 -4.26 -19.53 -9.42
CA VAL A 225 -3.41 -20.72 -9.53
C VAL A 225 -4.01 -21.85 -8.72
N SER A 226 -4.12 -23.03 -9.32
CA SER A 226 -4.53 -24.25 -8.62
C SER A 226 -3.57 -24.58 -7.49
N ARG A 227 -4.08 -25.22 -6.44
CA ARG A 227 -3.25 -25.78 -5.38
C ARG A 227 -2.45 -26.98 -5.88
N ASN A 228 -2.95 -27.75 -6.84
CA ASN A 228 -2.19 -28.87 -7.38
C ASN A 228 -1.24 -28.41 -8.49
N ASN A 229 -0.14 -29.14 -8.67
CA ASN A 229 0.64 -29.08 -9.89
C ASN A 229 -0.14 -29.70 -11.07
N VAL A 230 0.39 -29.56 -12.29
CA VAL A 230 -0.24 -30.09 -13.51
C VAL A 230 -0.52 -31.60 -13.44
N LEU A 231 0.38 -32.37 -12.82
CA LEU A 231 0.24 -33.83 -12.65
C LEU A 231 -0.72 -34.25 -11.51
N GLN A 232 -1.24 -33.29 -10.74
CA GLN A 232 -2.12 -33.52 -9.58
C GLN A 232 -1.56 -34.47 -8.52
N ASN A 233 -0.24 -34.50 -8.36
CA ASN A 233 0.46 -35.32 -7.38
C ASN A 233 1.18 -34.50 -6.30
N THR A 234 1.24 -33.17 -6.44
CA THR A 234 1.90 -32.26 -5.50
C THR A 234 1.01 -31.08 -5.15
N LYS A 235 0.71 -30.94 -3.85
CA LYS A 235 -0.04 -29.80 -3.29
C LYS A 235 0.92 -28.63 -3.00
N LEU A 236 0.61 -27.47 -3.57
CA LEU A 236 1.36 -26.22 -3.53
C LEU A 236 0.58 -25.20 -2.69
N SER A 237 0.97 -25.09 -1.42
CA SER A 237 0.32 -24.17 -0.47
C SER A 237 1.21 -22.96 -0.17
N PRO A 238 1.08 -21.85 -0.93
CA PRO A 238 1.94 -20.68 -0.79
C PRO A 238 1.75 -19.93 0.52
N LEU A 239 0.64 -20.17 1.24
CA LEU A 239 0.32 -19.57 2.53
C LEU A 239 0.78 -20.40 3.73
N SER A 240 1.64 -21.41 3.50
CA SER A 240 2.22 -22.21 4.57
C SER A 240 3.00 -21.34 5.56
N LYS A 241 2.93 -21.68 6.86
CA LYS A 241 3.73 -21.01 7.89
C LYS A 241 5.23 -21.27 7.72
N SER A 242 5.61 -22.42 7.15
CA SER A 242 7.00 -22.75 6.86
C SER A 242 7.51 -21.88 5.70
N ARG A 243 8.60 -21.16 5.94
CA ARG A 243 9.25 -20.25 4.98
C ARG A 243 10.39 -20.93 4.21
N GLY A 244 10.47 -22.26 4.28
CA GLY A 244 11.61 -23.07 3.86
C GLY A 244 12.08 -23.99 4.98
N GLY A 245 12.85 -25.01 4.61
CA GLY A 245 13.41 -26.02 5.50
C GLY A 245 13.43 -27.37 4.79
N GLU A 246 14.43 -28.18 5.07
CA GLU A 246 14.50 -29.57 4.61
C GLU A 246 13.93 -30.45 5.71
N GLN A 247 12.99 -31.32 5.35
CA GLN A 247 12.49 -32.35 6.25
C GLN A 247 12.68 -33.70 5.57
N MET A 248 13.03 -34.70 6.37
CA MET A 248 13.02 -36.08 5.92
C MET A 248 11.57 -36.56 5.85
N PHE A 249 11.12 -36.96 4.66
CA PHE A 249 9.82 -37.57 4.45
C PHE A 249 10.00 -38.84 3.63
N ASN A 250 9.62 -40.00 4.20
CA ASN A 250 9.81 -41.32 3.59
C ASN A 250 11.26 -41.56 3.10
N GLY A 251 12.26 -41.15 3.90
CA GLY A 251 13.69 -41.33 3.56
C GLY A 251 14.25 -40.37 2.49
N LYS A 252 13.45 -39.42 1.99
CA LYS A 252 13.90 -38.36 1.07
C LYS A 252 13.90 -37.01 1.77
N MET A 253 14.96 -36.22 1.53
CA MET A 253 14.96 -34.81 1.93
C MET A 253 14.04 -34.01 1.02
N VAL A 254 12.97 -33.47 1.59
CA VAL A 254 12.03 -32.60 0.89
C VAL A 254 12.10 -31.19 1.45
N ARG A 255 12.27 -30.22 0.56
CA ARG A 255 12.12 -28.81 0.91
C ARG A 255 10.64 -28.50 1.08
N GLN A 256 10.28 -27.97 2.23
CA GLN A 256 8.90 -27.62 2.58
C GLN A 256 8.75 -26.09 2.72
N GLY A 257 7.60 -25.59 2.28
CA GLY A 257 7.17 -24.22 2.55
C GLY A 257 7.20 -23.30 1.34
N PHE A 258 6.94 -22.01 1.58
CA PHE A 258 6.97 -20.97 0.58
C PHE A 258 7.49 -19.68 1.20
N ASN A 259 8.58 -19.12 0.65
CA ASN A 259 9.16 -17.89 1.18
C ASN A 259 8.62 -16.66 0.43
N HIS A 260 7.63 -15.97 1.00
CA HIS A 260 7.04 -14.79 0.36
C HIS A 260 8.03 -13.64 0.13
N GLU A 261 9.05 -13.48 0.97
CA GLU A 261 10.02 -12.39 0.82
C GLU A 261 10.99 -12.70 -0.33
N ARG A 262 11.45 -13.96 -0.41
CA ARG A 262 12.26 -14.44 -1.52
C ARG A 262 11.50 -14.39 -2.84
N PHE A 263 10.22 -14.77 -2.85
CA PHE A 263 9.37 -14.67 -4.03
C PHE A 263 9.27 -13.23 -4.55
N LYS A 264 9.07 -12.26 -3.65
CA LYS A 264 9.03 -10.83 -4.00
C LYS A 264 10.36 -10.31 -4.54
N GLU A 265 11.46 -10.65 -3.88
CA GLU A 265 12.80 -10.28 -4.30
C GLU A 265 13.13 -10.85 -5.68
N ARG A 266 12.88 -12.15 -5.90
CA ARG A 266 13.12 -12.83 -7.18
C ARG A 266 12.27 -12.28 -8.31
N SER A 267 10.98 -12.01 -8.05
CA SER A 267 10.10 -11.40 -9.04
C SER A 267 10.61 -10.01 -9.45
N ALA A 268 10.97 -9.17 -8.47
CA ALA A 268 11.54 -7.85 -8.76
C ALA A 268 12.85 -7.95 -9.56
N ASN A 269 13.76 -8.83 -9.16
CA ASN A 269 15.02 -9.05 -9.87
C ASN A 269 14.82 -9.58 -11.29
N ARG A 270 13.79 -10.41 -11.51
CA ARG A 270 13.41 -10.90 -12.84
C ARG A 270 13.02 -9.75 -13.76
N PHE A 271 12.21 -8.81 -13.28
CA PHE A 271 11.89 -7.59 -14.03
C PHE A 271 13.14 -6.77 -14.36
N TYR A 272 14.03 -6.59 -13.39
CA TYR A 272 15.28 -5.83 -13.59
C TYR A 272 16.14 -6.44 -14.68
N SER A 273 16.29 -7.76 -14.67
CA SER A 273 17.06 -8.49 -15.68
C SER A 273 16.41 -8.43 -17.06
N MET A 274 15.11 -8.74 -17.17
CA MET A 274 14.42 -8.80 -18.46
C MET A 274 14.42 -7.44 -19.17
N TYR A 275 14.20 -6.37 -18.40
CA TYR A 275 13.99 -5.03 -18.96
C TYR A 275 15.17 -4.09 -18.75
N ASN A 276 16.32 -4.58 -18.27
CA ASN A 276 17.48 -3.77 -17.90
C ASN A 276 17.09 -2.57 -17.01
N TYR A 277 16.16 -2.79 -16.08
CA TYR A 277 15.68 -1.75 -15.17
C TYR A 277 16.66 -1.59 -14.01
N LYS A 278 17.11 -0.37 -13.76
CA LYS A 278 18.05 -0.04 -12.68
C LYS A 278 17.30 0.70 -11.55
N PRO A 279 16.75 -0.02 -10.55
CA PRO A 279 16.07 0.62 -9.43
C PRO A 279 17.07 1.39 -8.55
N ASN A 280 16.71 2.60 -8.12
CA ASN A 280 17.41 3.24 -7.01
C ASN A 280 17.12 2.53 -5.68
N GLU A 281 17.86 2.90 -4.63
CA GLU A 281 17.77 2.25 -3.32
C GLU A 281 16.36 2.25 -2.71
N ARG A 282 15.57 3.31 -2.95
CA ARG A 282 14.20 3.42 -2.42
C ARG A 282 13.21 2.51 -3.15
N GLU A 283 13.52 2.13 -4.38
CA GLU A 283 12.68 1.28 -5.22
C GLU A 283 13.01 -0.21 -5.10
N ARG A 284 14.25 -0.54 -4.73
CA ARG A 284 14.65 -1.93 -4.52
C ARG A 284 13.79 -2.58 -3.46
N TYR A 285 13.34 -3.79 -3.76
CA TYR A 285 12.65 -4.59 -2.76
C TYR A 285 13.62 -4.97 -1.65
N VAL A 286 13.38 -4.45 -0.43
CA VAL A 286 14.14 -4.85 0.75
C VAL A 286 13.28 -5.77 1.62
N PRO A 287 13.70 -7.05 1.81
CA PRO A 287 13.04 -8.00 2.69
C PRO A 287 12.90 -7.44 4.10
N LYS A 288 11.78 -7.73 4.78
CA LYS A 288 11.55 -7.22 6.14
C LYS A 288 12.67 -7.55 7.13
N SER A 289 13.26 -8.75 7.02
CA SER A 289 14.38 -9.17 7.87
C SER A 289 15.67 -8.37 7.66
N LYS A 290 15.87 -7.81 6.46
CA LYS A 290 17.04 -6.98 6.11
C LYS A 290 16.79 -5.48 6.33
N ARG A 291 15.57 -5.07 6.68
CA ARG A 291 15.26 -3.71 7.15
C ARG A 291 15.72 -3.56 8.60
N GLY A 292 17.01 -3.73 8.87
CA GLY A 292 17.57 -3.67 10.22
C GLY A 292 17.26 -2.34 10.92
N ASN A 293 16.94 -2.40 12.22
CA ASN A 293 16.92 -1.34 13.26
C ASN A 293 16.21 0.02 13.01
N SER A 294 15.84 0.41 11.79
CA SER A 294 15.19 1.69 11.52
C SER A 294 13.79 1.76 12.14
N SER A 295 13.09 0.62 12.23
CA SER A 295 11.80 0.53 12.91
C SER A 295 11.90 0.69 14.43
N LEU A 296 13.00 0.24 15.05
CA LEU A 296 13.23 0.39 16.49
C LEU A 296 13.56 1.85 16.82
N MET A 297 14.40 2.50 16.01
CA MET A 297 14.62 3.95 16.13
C MET A 297 13.35 4.76 15.86
N LEU A 298 12.56 4.44 14.83
CA LEU A 298 11.30 5.14 14.56
C LEU A 298 10.25 4.93 15.66
N ASN A 299 10.22 3.75 16.29
CA ASN A 299 9.33 3.47 17.42
C ASN A 299 9.82 4.17 18.70
N SER A 300 11.13 4.22 18.96
CA SER A 300 11.71 5.04 20.05
C SER A 300 11.47 6.53 19.84
N ILE A 301 11.61 7.03 18.60
CA ILE A 301 11.31 8.43 18.24
C ILE A 301 9.82 8.71 18.39
N LYS A 302 8.92 7.80 17.97
CA LYS A 302 7.47 7.95 18.18
C LYS A 302 7.10 7.94 19.67
N GLY A 303 7.69 7.05 20.46
CA GLY A 303 7.52 7.03 21.92
C GLY A 303 7.98 8.33 22.57
N HIS A 304 9.13 8.86 22.16
CA HIS A 304 9.62 10.16 22.62
C HIS A 304 8.71 11.33 22.16
N LEU A 305 8.14 11.26 20.95
CA LEU A 305 7.21 12.26 20.42
C LEU A 305 5.87 12.27 21.18
N ASP A 306 5.35 11.12 21.58
CA ASP A 306 4.09 11.03 22.33
C ASP A 306 4.26 11.46 23.79
N VAL A 307 5.40 11.14 24.42
CA VAL A 307 5.77 11.71 25.73
C VAL A 307 5.88 13.24 25.65
N THR A 308 6.57 13.78 24.64
CA THR A 308 6.71 15.24 24.48
C THR A 308 5.40 15.95 24.11
N ARG A 309 4.46 15.29 23.41
CA ARG A 309 3.10 15.83 23.21
C ARG A 309 2.30 15.90 24.51
N ASN A 310 2.37 14.86 25.34
CA ASN A 310 1.71 14.84 26.64
C ASN A 310 2.28 15.93 27.56
N VAL A 311 3.61 16.08 27.60
CA VAL A 311 4.28 17.17 28.36
C VAL A 311 3.88 18.56 27.84
N LYS A 312 3.82 18.78 26.52
CA LYS A 312 3.32 20.06 25.96
C LYS A 312 1.88 20.35 26.34
N GLY A 313 1.02 19.33 26.36
CA GLY A 313 -0.38 19.42 26.78
C GLY A 313 -0.51 19.82 28.25
N SER A 314 0.19 19.12 29.14
CA SER A 314 0.20 19.40 30.58
C SER A 314 0.78 20.78 30.91
N VAL A 315 1.86 21.20 30.23
CA VAL A 315 2.45 22.54 30.42
C VAL A 315 1.50 23.66 29.96
N LYS A 316 0.71 23.42 28.90
CA LYS A 316 -0.31 24.38 28.46
C LYS A 316 -1.46 24.48 29.46
N GLY A 317 -1.88 23.36 30.05
CA GLY A 317 -2.89 23.29 31.11
C GLY A 317 -2.46 24.04 32.38
N LEU A 318 -1.25 23.77 32.87
CA LEU A 318 -0.68 24.46 34.03
C LEU A 318 -0.53 25.97 33.79
N ALA A 319 -0.12 26.38 32.58
CA ALA A 319 -0.02 27.80 32.23
C ALA A 319 -1.40 28.49 32.21
N SER A 320 -2.47 27.81 31.80
CA SER A 320 -3.83 28.36 31.88
C SER A 320 -4.35 28.44 33.32
N GLU A 321 -4.07 27.44 34.16
CA GLU A 321 -4.46 27.47 35.59
C GLU A 321 -3.76 28.59 36.37
N LEU A 322 -2.48 28.84 36.06
CA LEU A 322 -1.71 29.92 36.68
C LEU A 322 -2.24 31.31 36.32
N ALA A 323 -2.69 31.50 35.07
CA ALA A 323 -3.30 32.76 34.64
C ALA A 323 -4.58 33.10 35.42
N THR A 324 -5.23 32.10 36.00
CA THR A 324 -6.47 32.22 36.79
C THR A 324 -6.26 32.13 38.31
N SER A 325 -5.03 31.87 38.78
CA SER A 325 -4.73 31.63 40.21
C SER A 325 -4.42 32.93 40.98
N ASN A 326 -4.87 33.06 42.23
CA ASN A 326 -4.58 34.21 43.12
C ASN A 326 -3.21 34.12 43.81
N MET A 327 -2.17 33.65 43.10
CA MET A 327 -0.81 33.51 43.67
C MET A 327 -0.10 34.87 43.86
N LEU A 328 0.71 34.98 44.92
CA LEU A 328 1.57 36.13 45.19
C LEU A 328 2.64 36.28 44.09
N SER A 329 3.12 37.51 43.86
CA SER A 329 4.02 37.86 42.74
C SER A 329 5.32 37.03 42.70
N ASN A 330 5.91 36.74 43.87
CA ASN A 330 7.13 35.95 43.97
C ASN A 330 6.91 34.47 43.61
N GLU A 331 5.77 33.90 44.01
CA GLU A 331 5.40 32.52 43.66
C GLU A 331 5.11 32.39 42.17
N ARG A 332 4.39 33.36 41.60
CA ARG A 332 4.15 33.43 40.14
C ARG A 332 5.45 33.47 39.35
N LEU A 333 6.47 34.20 39.84
CA LEU A 333 7.76 34.30 39.16
C LEU A 333 8.52 32.96 39.15
N VAL A 334 8.57 32.25 40.28
CA VAL A 334 9.21 30.93 40.39
C VAL A 334 8.54 29.90 39.50
N VAL A 335 7.20 29.88 39.47
CA VAL A 335 6.46 28.93 38.63
C VAL A 335 6.62 29.26 37.15
N THR A 336 6.58 30.54 36.77
CA THR A 336 6.79 30.98 35.38
C THR A 336 8.18 30.60 34.86
N ASN A 337 9.22 30.77 35.68
CA ASN A 337 10.58 30.36 35.33
C ASN A 337 10.69 28.84 35.16
N THR A 338 10.04 28.06 36.02
CA THR A 338 10.00 26.60 35.94
C THR A 338 9.32 26.13 34.65
N ILE A 339 8.17 26.71 34.30
CA ILE A 339 7.46 26.41 33.04
C ILE A 339 8.31 26.75 31.82
N GLN A 340 9.00 27.90 31.84
CA GLN A 340 9.85 28.30 30.73
C GLN A 340 11.06 27.36 30.56
N ALA A 341 11.64 26.88 31.66
CA ALA A 341 12.70 25.88 31.62
C ALA A 341 12.22 24.56 30.98
N VAL A 342 11.04 24.06 31.38
CA VAL A 342 10.44 22.84 30.81
C VAL A 342 10.11 23.02 29.32
N LYS A 343 9.62 24.19 28.89
CA LYS A 343 9.40 24.52 27.47
C LYS A 343 10.69 24.50 26.67
N ASN A 344 11.76 25.07 27.21
CA ASN A 344 13.06 25.11 26.56
C ASN A 344 13.64 23.70 26.39
N ILE A 345 13.59 22.86 27.45
CA ILE A 345 13.99 21.45 27.39
C ILE A 345 13.19 20.69 26.32
N THR A 346 11.87 20.90 26.28
CA THR A 346 10.99 20.25 25.30
C THR A 346 11.29 20.69 23.86
N MET A 347 11.64 21.96 23.63
CA MET A 347 12.04 22.45 22.30
C MET A 347 13.39 21.87 21.86
N VAL A 348 14.37 21.76 22.76
CA VAL A 348 15.67 21.16 22.45
C VAL A 348 15.50 19.72 21.98
N VAL A 349 14.63 18.94 22.64
CA VAL A 349 14.36 17.54 22.28
C VAL A 349 13.60 17.41 20.96
N THR A 350 12.70 18.34 20.63
CA THR A 350 11.82 18.23 19.45
C THR A 350 12.34 18.92 18.19
N ASN A 351 13.10 20.01 18.34
CA ASN A 351 13.70 20.76 17.25
C ASN A 351 14.96 21.53 17.74
N PRO A 352 16.11 20.84 17.86
CA PRO A 352 17.30 21.39 18.52
C PRO A 352 17.84 22.66 17.85
N LYS A 353 17.79 22.74 16.51
CA LYS A 353 18.24 23.94 15.77
C LYS A 353 17.41 25.18 16.13
N SER A 354 16.08 25.03 16.16
CA SER A 354 15.19 26.14 16.55
C SER A 354 15.33 26.51 18.03
N ALA A 355 15.62 25.52 18.89
CA ALA A 355 15.77 25.73 20.32
C ALA A 355 17.00 26.58 20.65
N VAL A 356 18.15 26.28 20.02
CA VAL A 356 19.39 27.07 20.19
C VAL A 356 19.16 28.54 19.83
N VAL A 357 18.51 28.81 18.70
CA VAL A 357 18.17 30.18 18.28
C VAL A 357 17.23 30.87 19.25
N SER A 358 16.21 30.17 19.76
CA SER A 358 15.24 30.73 20.70
C SER A 358 15.87 31.04 22.06
N ILE A 359 16.73 30.16 22.58
CA ILE A 359 17.42 30.35 23.87
C ILE A 359 18.41 31.52 23.76
N ALA A 360 19.16 31.61 22.66
CA ALA A 360 20.05 32.74 22.40
C ALA A 360 19.31 34.09 22.40
N LYS A 361 18.14 34.16 21.74
CA LYS A 361 17.29 35.36 21.75
C LYS A 361 16.79 35.74 23.16
N GLN A 362 16.46 34.76 23.98
CA GLN A 362 16.03 35.02 25.38
C GLN A 362 17.16 35.55 26.25
N ILE A 363 18.37 35.00 26.11
CA ILE A 363 19.56 35.46 26.83
C ILE A 363 19.89 36.91 26.44
N VAL A 364 19.93 37.20 25.13
CA VAL A 364 20.16 38.56 24.62
C VAL A 364 19.11 39.53 25.13
N SER A 365 17.83 39.15 25.09
CA SER A 365 16.74 39.98 25.62
C SER A 365 16.94 40.30 27.09
N LYS A 366 17.23 39.30 27.95
CA LYS A 366 17.48 39.51 29.39
C LYS A 366 18.69 40.41 29.66
N LEU A 367 19.77 40.26 28.90
CA LEU A 367 20.94 41.13 29.02
C LEU A 367 20.60 42.58 28.67
N LEU A 368 19.77 42.80 27.64
CA LEU A 368 19.31 44.12 27.24
C LEU A 368 18.32 44.75 28.23
N THR A 369 17.46 43.97 28.89
CA THR A 369 16.55 44.50 29.93
C THR A 369 17.31 44.88 31.20
N ASN A 370 18.31 44.09 31.59
CA ASN A 370 19.13 44.40 32.76
C ASN A 370 20.01 45.64 32.54
N ALA A 371 20.50 45.86 31.31
CA ALA A 371 21.25 47.06 30.95
C ALA A 371 20.39 48.34 30.88
N ARG A 372 19.05 48.23 30.88
CA ARG A 372 18.12 49.38 30.93
C ARG A 372 17.66 49.75 32.35
N ASN A 373 17.94 48.88 33.33
CA ASN A 373 17.55 49.06 34.73
C ASN A 373 18.75 49.42 35.63
N ILE A 374 19.91 49.69 35.01
CA ILE A 374 21.10 50.34 35.58
C ILE A 374 21.14 51.73 34.95
#